data_AF-A0A2N6G758-F1
#
_entry.id   AF-A0A2N6G758-F1
#
_cell.length_a   1.000
_cell.length_b   1.000
_cell.length_c   1.000
_cell.angle_alpha   90.00
_cell.angle_beta   90.00
_cell.angle_gamma   90.00
#
_symmetry.space_group_name_H-M   'P 1'
#
loop_
_entity.id
_entity.type
_entity.pdbx_description
1 polymer ?
#
loop_
_entity_poly.entity_id
_entity_poly.type
_entity_poly.pdbx_seq_one_letter_code
_entity_poly.pdbx_strand_id
1 'polypeptide(L)'
;MRYNMVPLSINNGLDNKKIAGSFDYIILMKAPANANVRIRLNDNTASEIPLNVNFAISAKDVTEIFVSADVVEDGAILIGQSDTIENFQILTSPVVSQIDTIGSVAEVTGFSSALLTALDKISNPYDFKEIIKGNYNLSPFSTLLDTTLDCDRVDIILSSSNLGHSTVAYTSIYCEIDGAVVAKELISNIYSINDVVISLPNVRGMNIKVKGNSSNTYGVIHYTLIKYDLKA
;
A
#
# COMPACT_ATOMS: atom_id res chain seq x y z
N MET A 1 -29.29 22.70 -30.75
CA MET A 1 -28.64 22.29 -29.49
C MET A 1 -28.61 23.50 -28.57
N ARG A 2 -29.31 23.45 -27.44
CA ARG A 2 -29.24 24.53 -26.44
C ARG A 2 -28.35 24.09 -25.29
N TYR A 3 -27.53 25.01 -24.82
CA TYR A 3 -26.69 24.83 -23.65
C TYR A 3 -26.79 26.08 -22.78
N ASN A 4 -26.78 25.89 -21.47
CA ASN A 4 -26.84 26.95 -20.48
C ASN A 4 -25.82 26.70 -19.37
N MET A 5 -25.18 27.78 -18.91
CA MET A 5 -24.28 27.77 -17.76
C MET A 5 -24.78 28.74 -16.72
N VAL A 6 -24.96 28.25 -15.50
CA VAL A 6 -25.48 29.04 -14.39
C VAL A 6 -24.41 29.13 -13.30
N PRO A 7 -23.62 30.21 -13.26
CA PRO A 7 -22.76 30.50 -12.13
C PRO A 7 -23.62 31.01 -10.96
N LEU A 8 -23.44 30.45 -9.77
CA LEU A 8 -24.14 30.86 -8.55
C LEU A 8 -23.12 31.06 -7.43
N SER A 9 -23.18 32.22 -6.77
CA SER A 9 -22.44 32.43 -5.52
C SER A 9 -23.15 31.70 -4.38
N ILE A 10 -22.37 31.08 -3.50
CA ILE A 10 -22.83 30.38 -2.30
C ILE A 10 -22.24 30.99 -1.02
N ASN A 11 -21.77 32.25 -1.09
CA ASN A 11 -21.20 32.97 0.05
C ASN A 11 -22.18 33.12 1.23
N ASN A 12 -23.49 33.03 0.97
CA ASN A 12 -24.55 33.04 1.98
C ASN A 12 -25.37 31.74 1.96
N GLY A 13 -24.86 30.68 1.32
CA GLY A 13 -25.63 29.51 0.93
C GLY A 13 -26.66 29.81 -0.17
N LEU A 14 -27.32 28.75 -0.62
CA LEU A 14 -28.48 28.84 -1.51
C LEU A 14 -29.61 28.00 -0.93
N ASP A 15 -30.80 28.58 -0.90
CA ASP A 15 -32.02 27.88 -0.55
C ASP A 15 -33.01 27.99 -1.71
N ASN A 16 -33.30 26.85 -2.35
CA ASN A 16 -34.29 26.71 -3.42
C ASN A 16 -34.19 27.78 -4.51
N LYS A 17 -32.96 28.11 -4.93
CA LYS A 17 -32.73 29.06 -6.01
C LYS A 17 -33.18 28.46 -7.33
N LYS A 18 -34.24 29.02 -7.92
CA LYS A 18 -34.72 28.61 -9.25
C LYS A 18 -33.68 28.94 -10.32
N ILE A 19 -33.37 27.96 -11.17
CA ILE A 19 -32.57 28.13 -12.38
C ILE A 19 -33.42 27.82 -13.63
N ALA A 20 -32.85 27.97 -14.83
CA ALA A 20 -33.58 27.67 -16.05
C ALA A 20 -34.05 26.21 -16.06
N GLY A 21 -35.30 25.95 -16.45
CA GLY A 21 -35.85 24.61 -16.63
C GLY A 21 -35.86 24.18 -18.11
N SER A 22 -36.46 23.02 -18.39
CA SER A 22 -36.72 22.51 -19.75
C SER A 22 -35.47 22.15 -20.57
N PHE A 23 -34.41 21.72 -19.88
CA PHE A 23 -33.24 21.06 -20.46
C PHE A 23 -33.26 19.59 -20.06
N ASP A 24 -32.89 18.70 -20.98
CA ASP A 24 -32.95 17.25 -20.77
C ASP A 24 -31.86 16.73 -19.82
N TYR A 25 -30.83 17.52 -19.54
CA TYR A 25 -29.68 17.14 -18.70
C TYR A 25 -29.18 18.30 -17.84
N ILE A 26 -28.75 17.99 -16.61
CA ILE A 26 -28.15 18.92 -15.64
C ILE A 26 -26.85 18.31 -15.10
N ILE A 27 -25.79 19.10 -14.96
CA ILE A 27 -24.53 18.70 -14.33
C ILE A 27 -24.04 19.77 -13.36
N LEU A 28 -23.43 19.36 -12.25
CA LEU A 28 -22.61 20.26 -11.45
C LEU A 28 -21.18 20.22 -11.98
N MET A 29 -20.72 21.30 -12.61
CA MET A 29 -19.39 21.37 -13.23
C MET A 29 -18.30 21.75 -12.24
N LYS A 30 -18.65 22.57 -11.24
CA LYS A 30 -17.72 23.08 -10.23
C LYS A 30 -18.48 23.34 -8.95
N ALA A 31 -17.88 22.92 -7.83
CA ALA A 31 -18.25 23.36 -6.49
C ALA A 31 -17.02 23.28 -5.58
N PRO A 32 -16.89 24.17 -4.59
CA PRO A 32 -15.86 24.03 -3.57
C PRO A 32 -16.18 22.85 -2.63
N ALA A 33 -15.18 22.39 -1.90
CA ALA A 33 -15.38 21.37 -0.88
C ALA A 33 -16.43 21.84 0.15
N ASN A 34 -17.21 20.89 0.68
CA ASN A 34 -18.24 21.12 1.70
C ASN A 34 -19.47 21.96 1.26
N ALA A 35 -19.59 22.32 -0.03
CA ALA A 35 -20.76 23.06 -0.52
C ALA A 35 -22.08 22.25 -0.52
N ASN A 36 -22.02 20.92 -0.39
CA ASN A 36 -23.16 19.99 -0.35
C ASN A 36 -24.32 20.39 -1.29
N VAL A 37 -24.05 20.45 -2.59
CA VAL A 37 -25.04 20.92 -3.58
C VAL A 37 -26.19 19.92 -3.72
N ARG A 38 -27.42 20.44 -3.71
CA ARG A 38 -28.66 19.67 -3.78
C ARG A 38 -29.61 20.31 -4.77
N ILE A 39 -30.40 19.49 -5.47
CA ILE A 39 -31.42 19.98 -6.40
C ILE A 39 -32.80 19.41 -6.09
N ARG A 40 -33.85 20.15 -6.43
CA ARG A 40 -35.24 19.68 -6.50
C ARG A 40 -35.76 19.88 -7.93
N LEU A 41 -36.56 18.93 -8.40
CA LEU A 41 -37.09 18.90 -9.78
C LEU A 41 -38.62 19.07 -9.74
N ASN A 42 -39.15 19.93 -10.61
CA ASN A 42 -40.56 20.29 -10.81
C ASN A 42 -41.28 20.94 -9.63
N ASP A 43 -40.98 20.55 -8.39
CA ASP A 43 -41.63 21.02 -7.18
C ASP A 43 -40.57 21.44 -6.15
N ASN A 44 -40.70 22.63 -5.58
CA ASN A 44 -39.78 23.12 -4.55
C ASN A 44 -40.00 22.44 -3.19
N THR A 45 -40.99 21.57 -3.04
CA THR A 45 -41.20 20.71 -1.86
C THR A 45 -40.79 19.25 -2.09
N ALA A 46 -40.34 18.91 -3.30
CA ALA A 46 -39.82 17.59 -3.61
C ALA A 46 -38.61 17.23 -2.75
N SER A 47 -38.34 15.93 -2.63
CA SER A 47 -37.13 15.44 -1.96
C SER A 47 -35.87 16.00 -2.63
N GLU A 48 -34.91 16.41 -1.81
CA GLU A 48 -33.62 16.88 -2.29
C GLU A 48 -32.80 15.74 -2.87
N ILE A 49 -32.22 15.99 -4.05
CA ILE A 49 -31.32 15.08 -4.73
C ILE A 49 -29.90 15.65 -4.60
N PRO A 50 -28.97 14.96 -3.90
CA PRO A 50 -27.57 15.37 -3.85
C PRO A 50 -26.96 15.38 -5.25
N LEU A 51 -26.22 16.45 -5.58
CA LEU A 51 -25.55 16.60 -6.87
C LEU A 51 -24.05 16.72 -6.67
N ASN A 52 -23.31 15.70 -7.09
CA ASN A 52 -21.85 15.68 -7.02
C ASN A 52 -21.22 16.34 -8.26
N VAL A 53 -20.02 16.90 -8.09
CA VAL A 53 -19.27 17.49 -9.20
C VAL A 53 -19.00 16.42 -10.26
N ASN A 54 -19.21 16.76 -11.53
CA ASN A 54 -19.11 15.90 -12.71
C ASN A 54 -20.16 14.78 -12.82
N PHE A 55 -21.20 14.79 -11.99
CA PHE A 55 -22.35 13.90 -12.14
C PHE A 55 -23.47 14.59 -12.90
N ALA A 56 -23.88 13.97 -14.01
CA ALA A 56 -25.02 14.42 -14.81
C ALA A 56 -26.29 13.66 -14.42
N ILE A 57 -27.41 14.36 -14.39
CA ILE A 57 -28.75 13.81 -14.18
C ILE A 57 -29.57 14.07 -15.43
N SER A 58 -30.29 13.06 -15.91
CA SER A 58 -31.32 13.28 -16.92
C SER A 58 -32.53 13.96 -16.26
N ALA A 59 -32.89 15.12 -16.79
CA ALA A 59 -34.00 15.96 -16.36
C ALA A 59 -35.04 16.09 -17.49
N LYS A 60 -35.19 15.03 -18.31
CA LYS A 60 -36.22 14.97 -19.33
C LYS A 60 -37.59 15.20 -18.70
N ASP A 61 -38.41 16.03 -19.32
CA ASP A 61 -39.74 16.43 -18.83
C ASP A 61 -39.72 17.20 -17.49
N VAL A 62 -38.58 17.76 -17.09
CA VAL A 62 -38.47 18.67 -15.95
C VAL A 62 -38.63 20.12 -16.42
N THR A 63 -39.66 20.79 -15.92
CA THR A 63 -39.98 22.19 -16.26
C THR A 63 -39.34 23.18 -15.29
N GLU A 64 -39.08 22.78 -14.05
CA GLU A 64 -38.52 23.65 -13.01
C GLU A 64 -37.40 22.95 -12.24
N ILE A 65 -36.33 23.69 -11.94
CA ILE A 65 -35.20 23.18 -11.16
C ILE A 65 -34.86 24.20 -10.09
N PHE A 66 -34.79 23.73 -8.85
CA PHE A 66 -34.39 24.51 -7.69
C PHE A 66 -33.06 23.99 -7.17
N VAL A 67 -32.14 24.90 -6.89
CA VAL A 67 -30.78 24.59 -6.43
C VAL A 67 -30.60 25.08 -5.01
N SER A 68 -30.10 24.21 -4.16
CA SER A 68 -29.68 24.52 -2.80
C SER A 68 -28.21 24.15 -2.62
N ALA A 69 -27.51 24.88 -1.77
CA ALA A 69 -26.10 24.63 -1.44
C ALA A 69 -25.79 25.22 -0.07
N ASP A 70 -24.90 24.57 0.66
CA ASP A 70 -24.44 25.05 1.95
C ASP A 70 -23.49 26.24 1.74
N VAL A 71 -23.39 27.08 2.77
CA VAL A 71 -22.53 28.27 2.74
C VAL A 71 -21.05 27.88 2.71
N VAL A 72 -20.31 28.49 1.79
CA VAL A 72 -18.83 28.41 1.74
C VAL A 72 -18.31 29.82 1.45
N GLU A 73 -17.38 30.30 2.28
CA GLU A 73 -16.75 31.61 2.11
C GLU A 73 -16.06 31.71 0.75
N ASP A 74 -16.31 32.80 0.02
CA ASP A 74 -15.89 33.00 -1.39
C ASP A 74 -16.24 31.84 -2.34
N GLY A 75 -17.25 31.06 -1.97
CA GLY A 75 -17.72 29.90 -2.71
C GLY A 75 -18.57 30.28 -3.92
N ALA A 76 -18.32 29.60 -5.04
CA ALA A 76 -19.18 29.63 -6.20
C ALA A 76 -19.34 28.23 -6.80
N ILE A 77 -20.55 27.94 -7.27
CA ILE A 77 -20.86 26.72 -8.01
C ILE A 77 -21.17 27.06 -9.47
N LEU A 78 -20.94 26.10 -10.36
CA LEU A 78 -21.25 26.22 -11.79
C LEU A 78 -22.10 25.03 -12.21
N ILE A 79 -23.31 25.31 -12.68
CA ILE A 79 -24.24 24.29 -13.19
C ILE A 79 -24.31 24.39 -14.71
N GLY A 80 -24.11 23.27 -15.40
CA GLY A 80 -24.32 23.13 -16.84
C GLY A 80 -25.67 22.47 -17.13
N GLN A 81 -26.34 22.90 -18.20
CA GLN A 81 -27.60 22.32 -18.66
C GLN A 81 -27.60 22.20 -20.19
N SER A 82 -28.13 21.11 -20.74
CA SER A 82 -28.24 20.94 -22.20
C SER A 82 -29.35 19.97 -22.59
N ASP A 83 -29.80 20.08 -23.84
CA ASP A 83 -30.81 19.20 -24.44
C ASP A 83 -30.21 17.87 -24.95
N THR A 84 -28.88 17.72 -24.98
CA THR A 84 -28.23 16.49 -25.45
C THR A 84 -27.19 15.97 -24.46
N ILE A 85 -27.00 14.65 -24.49
CA ILE A 85 -26.01 13.94 -23.65
C ILE A 85 -24.58 14.07 -24.19
N GLU A 86 -24.42 14.38 -25.48
CA GLU A 86 -23.13 14.40 -26.17
C GLU A 86 -22.11 15.38 -25.56
N ASN A 87 -22.60 16.42 -24.88
CA ASN A 87 -21.78 17.40 -24.17
C ASN A 87 -21.56 17.07 -22.69
N PHE A 88 -22.14 15.98 -22.18
CA PHE A 88 -22.03 15.53 -20.79
C PHE A 88 -21.32 14.19 -20.75
N GLN A 89 -20.00 14.19 -20.96
CA GLN A 89 -19.21 13.02 -20.59
C GLN A 89 -19.17 12.91 -19.07
N ILE A 90 -19.86 11.90 -18.54
CA ILE A 90 -19.63 11.41 -17.18
C ILE A 90 -18.24 10.77 -17.21
N LEU A 91 -17.23 11.48 -16.71
CA LEU A 91 -15.98 10.85 -16.31
C LEU A 91 -16.29 10.05 -15.04
N THR A 92 -16.79 8.83 -15.21
CA THR A 92 -16.89 7.90 -14.09
C THR A 92 -15.52 7.80 -13.45
N SER A 93 -15.43 7.96 -12.13
CA SER A 93 -14.19 7.68 -11.41
C SER A 93 -13.63 6.35 -11.94
N PRO A 94 -12.34 6.28 -12.31
CA PRO A 94 -11.79 5.09 -12.92
C PRO A 94 -12.09 3.89 -12.02
N VAL A 95 -12.91 2.97 -12.53
CA VAL A 95 -13.14 1.69 -11.85
C VAL A 95 -11.90 0.86 -12.15
N VAL A 96 -10.97 0.84 -11.19
CA VAL A 96 -9.80 -0.05 -11.26
C VAL A 96 -10.30 -1.46 -10.98
N SER A 97 -10.71 -2.17 -12.03
CA SER A 97 -11.15 -3.56 -11.93
C SER A 97 -9.99 -4.54 -11.79
N GLN A 98 -8.81 -4.16 -12.29
CA GLN A 98 -7.54 -4.90 -12.19
C GLN A 98 -6.37 -3.90 -12.18
N ILE A 99 -5.37 -4.10 -11.32
CA ILE A 99 -4.17 -3.24 -11.23
C ILE A 99 -3.27 -3.40 -12.47
N ASP A 100 -3.33 -4.56 -13.13
CA ASP A 100 -2.40 -4.95 -14.20
C ASP A 100 -2.65 -4.27 -15.56
N THR A 101 -3.78 -3.56 -15.75
CA THR A 101 -4.07 -2.80 -16.98
C THR A 101 -3.51 -1.37 -16.96
N ILE A 102 -2.85 -0.96 -15.88
CA ILE A 102 -2.13 0.32 -15.82
C ILE A 102 -0.82 0.15 -16.60
N GLY A 103 -0.88 0.37 -17.91
CA GLY A 103 0.21 0.15 -18.88
C GLY A 103 1.51 0.90 -18.57
N SER A 104 1.47 1.94 -17.73
CA SER A 104 2.60 2.39 -16.91
C SER A 104 2.11 3.32 -15.79
N VAL A 105 2.69 3.23 -14.58
CA VAL A 105 2.38 4.14 -13.45
C VAL A 105 2.70 5.61 -13.80
N ALA A 106 3.49 5.85 -14.84
CA ALA A 106 3.89 7.18 -15.31
C ALA A 106 2.73 8.00 -15.92
N GLU A 107 1.62 7.38 -16.30
CA GLU A 107 0.45 8.07 -16.87
C GLU A 107 -0.61 8.43 -15.81
N VAL A 108 -0.43 8.03 -14.54
CA VAL A 108 -1.39 8.31 -13.46
C VAL A 108 -0.99 9.57 -12.69
N THR A 109 -1.38 10.73 -13.21
CA THR A 109 -1.26 12.04 -12.53
C THR A 109 -2.36 12.21 -11.48
N GLY A 110 -2.36 11.38 -10.43
CA GLY A 110 -3.43 11.47 -9.42
C GLY A 110 -3.26 10.65 -8.15
N PHE A 111 -2.29 9.73 -8.07
CA PHE A 111 -2.02 9.06 -6.80
C PHE A 111 -1.31 10.03 -5.86
N SER A 112 -1.89 10.23 -4.67
CA SER A 112 -1.23 10.98 -3.62
C SER A 112 0.07 10.25 -3.24
N SER A 113 1.10 11.02 -2.90
CA SER A 113 2.35 10.47 -2.37
C SER A 113 2.10 9.52 -1.19
N ALA A 114 1.12 9.83 -0.34
CA ALA A 114 0.70 8.99 0.77
C ALA A 114 0.24 7.58 0.34
N LEU A 115 -0.54 7.48 -0.75
CA LEU A 115 -0.99 6.18 -1.26
C LEU A 115 0.17 5.39 -1.89
N LEU A 116 1.03 6.05 -2.67
CA LEU A 116 2.19 5.39 -3.26
C LEU A 116 3.14 4.88 -2.18
N THR A 117 3.36 5.67 -1.13
CA THR A 117 4.13 5.26 0.04
C THR A 117 3.46 4.10 0.78
N ALA A 118 2.14 4.10 0.95
CA ALA A 118 1.43 3.00 1.58
C ALA A 118 1.54 1.70 0.77
N LEU A 119 1.45 1.78 -0.55
CA LEU A 119 1.62 0.63 -1.45
C LEU A 119 3.06 0.10 -1.44
N ASP A 120 4.06 0.99 -1.42
CA ASP A 120 5.46 0.58 -1.28
C ASP A 120 5.71 -0.13 0.06
N LYS A 121 5.11 0.33 1.16
CA LYS A 121 5.20 -0.36 2.46
C LYS A 121 4.54 -1.74 2.46
N ILE A 122 3.54 -1.99 1.62
CA ILE A 122 2.92 -3.31 1.50
C ILE A 122 3.83 -4.25 0.68
N SER A 123 4.36 -3.76 -0.44
CA SER A 123 5.20 -4.57 -1.34
C SER A 123 6.61 -4.79 -0.81
N ASN A 124 7.20 -3.75 -0.22
CA ASN A 124 8.55 -3.71 0.32
C ASN A 124 8.53 -3.22 1.78
N PRO A 125 8.04 -4.03 2.73
CA PRO A 125 7.75 -3.59 4.10
C PRO A 125 8.96 -3.27 4.97
N TYR A 126 10.18 -3.59 4.51
CA TYR A 126 11.38 -3.51 5.33
C TYR A 126 12.43 -2.58 4.73
N ASP A 127 13.07 -1.79 5.59
CA ASP A 127 14.29 -1.04 5.30
C ASP A 127 15.51 -1.79 5.81
N PHE A 128 16.59 -1.73 5.04
CA PHE A 128 17.88 -2.26 5.46
C PHE A 128 18.38 -1.54 6.71
N LYS A 129 18.79 -2.31 7.72
CA LYS A 129 19.35 -1.79 8.96
C LYS A 129 20.87 -1.93 9.00
N GLU A 130 21.36 -3.17 9.01
CA GLU A 130 22.80 -3.45 9.13
C GLU A 130 23.17 -4.87 8.67
N ILE A 131 24.48 -5.11 8.46
CA ILE A 131 25.06 -6.42 8.22
C ILE A 131 26.06 -6.73 9.33
N ILE A 132 25.89 -7.87 10.00
CA ILE A 132 26.85 -8.40 10.96
C ILE A 132 27.46 -9.67 10.39
N LYS A 133 28.79 -9.71 10.30
CA LYS A 133 29.53 -10.90 9.88
C LYS A 133 30.33 -11.45 11.03
N GLY A 134 30.41 -12.76 11.13
CA GLY A 134 31.30 -13.42 12.06
C GLY A 134 31.73 -14.77 11.54
N ASN A 135 32.73 -15.31 12.20
CA ASN A 135 33.22 -16.65 11.94
C ASN A 135 33.43 -17.38 13.26
N TYR A 136 33.40 -18.70 13.19
CA TYR A 136 33.55 -19.53 14.36
C TYR A 136 34.25 -20.83 14.03
N ASN A 137 35.22 -21.18 14.86
CA ASN A 137 35.94 -22.45 14.78
C ASN A 137 35.08 -23.56 15.37
N LEU A 138 34.63 -24.49 14.52
CA LEU A 138 33.85 -25.64 14.93
C LEU A 138 34.57 -26.42 16.05
N SER A 139 33.86 -26.59 17.15
CA SER A 139 34.20 -27.51 18.24
C SER A 139 32.95 -28.33 18.59
N PRO A 140 33.10 -29.49 19.26
CA PRO A 140 31.94 -30.28 19.67
C PRO A 140 30.99 -29.46 20.55
N PHE A 141 29.72 -29.38 20.16
CA PHE A 141 28.62 -28.74 20.90
C PHE A 141 28.80 -27.25 21.22
N SER A 142 29.21 -26.46 20.23
CA SER A 142 29.40 -25.01 20.39
C SER A 142 28.16 -24.17 20.02
N THR A 143 27.89 -23.13 20.81
CA THR A 143 27.01 -22.02 20.42
C THR A 143 27.83 -20.99 19.64
N LEU A 144 27.43 -20.75 18.39
CA LEU A 144 28.09 -19.88 17.40
C LEU A 144 27.68 -18.41 17.59
N LEU A 145 26.41 -18.20 17.89
CA LEU A 145 25.77 -16.90 18.12
C LEU A 145 24.70 -17.10 19.18
N ASP A 146 24.62 -16.17 20.13
CA ASP A 146 23.52 -16.05 21.09
C ASP A 146 23.28 -14.56 21.30
N THR A 147 22.23 -14.01 20.69
CA THR A 147 21.94 -12.58 20.78
C THR A 147 20.46 -12.30 20.71
N THR A 148 20.04 -11.16 21.25
CA THR A 148 18.66 -10.67 21.11
C THR A 148 18.58 -9.79 19.87
N LEU A 149 17.60 -10.06 19.01
CA LEU A 149 17.40 -9.34 17.77
C LEU A 149 16.68 -8.01 18.03
N ASP A 150 17.29 -6.92 17.57
CA ASP A 150 16.79 -5.56 17.70
C ASP A 150 16.17 -5.03 16.39
N CYS A 151 15.75 -5.95 15.51
CA CYS A 151 15.27 -5.72 14.16
C CYS A 151 13.96 -6.51 13.92
N ASP A 152 13.17 -6.10 12.93
CA ASP A 152 11.88 -6.76 12.64
C ASP A 152 12.02 -7.97 11.72
N ARG A 153 13.04 -8.00 10.85
CA ARG A 153 13.39 -9.16 10.03
C ARG A 153 14.89 -9.39 10.07
N VAL A 154 15.30 -10.65 10.03
CA VAL A 154 16.70 -11.04 9.82
C VAL A 154 16.80 -12.08 8.70
N ASP A 155 17.77 -11.91 7.82
CA ASP A 155 18.25 -12.95 6.92
C ASP A 155 19.59 -13.46 7.44
N ILE A 156 19.72 -14.77 7.57
CA ILE A 156 20.89 -15.44 8.12
C ILE A 156 21.50 -16.26 7.00
N ILE A 157 22.74 -15.97 6.65
CA ILE A 157 23.51 -16.70 5.64
C ILE A 157 24.59 -17.47 6.36
N LEU A 158 24.62 -18.78 6.17
CA LEU A 158 25.61 -19.68 6.76
C LEU A 158 26.44 -20.32 5.66
N SER A 159 27.75 -20.25 5.80
CA SER A 159 28.69 -20.90 4.90
C SER A 159 29.87 -21.46 5.68
N SER A 160 30.69 -22.28 5.04
CA SER A 160 31.91 -22.78 5.69
C SER A 160 33.07 -22.79 4.74
N SER A 161 34.28 -22.60 5.27
CA SER A 161 35.51 -22.88 4.54
C SER A 161 36.39 -23.85 5.31
N ASN A 162 37.12 -24.68 4.56
CA ASN A 162 38.13 -25.60 5.09
C ASN A 162 37.60 -26.56 6.17
N LEU A 163 36.50 -27.27 5.88
CA LEU A 163 36.06 -28.36 6.75
C LEU A 163 37.01 -29.55 6.58
N GLY A 164 37.74 -29.89 7.65
CA GLY A 164 38.61 -31.05 7.74
C GLY A 164 38.01 -32.13 8.64
N HIS A 165 38.21 -33.40 8.27
CA HIS A 165 37.72 -34.54 9.05
C HIS A 165 38.77 -35.66 9.12
N SER A 166 38.89 -36.33 10.28
CA SER A 166 39.78 -37.49 10.45
C SER A 166 39.11 -38.83 10.07
N THR A 167 37.77 -38.88 10.04
CA THR A 167 36.90 -40.03 9.68
C THR A 167 35.53 -39.51 9.20
N VAL A 168 34.58 -40.36 8.78
CA VAL A 168 33.18 -39.95 8.47
C VAL A 168 32.65 -39.05 9.58
N ALA A 169 32.41 -37.78 9.26
CA ALA A 169 31.99 -36.76 10.22
C ALA A 169 30.66 -36.17 9.80
N TYR A 170 29.74 -36.10 10.75
CA TYR A 170 28.46 -35.44 10.60
C TYR A 170 28.52 -34.11 11.33
N THR A 171 28.31 -33.02 10.61
CA THR A 171 28.14 -31.69 11.20
C THR A 171 26.70 -31.28 10.98
N SER A 172 26.00 -30.92 12.05
CA SER A 172 24.71 -30.24 11.95
C SER A 172 24.86 -28.80 12.41
N ILE A 173 24.38 -27.86 11.62
CA ILE A 173 24.16 -26.49 12.08
C ILE A 173 22.67 -26.29 12.23
N TYR A 174 22.24 -25.73 13.36
CA TYR A 174 20.86 -25.39 13.58
C TYR A 174 20.74 -23.98 14.12
N CYS A 175 19.70 -23.30 13.67
CA CYS A 175 19.29 -21.98 14.14
C CYS A 175 18.06 -22.17 15.01
N GLU A 176 18.08 -21.59 16.20
CA GLU A 176 16.97 -21.54 17.15
C GLU A 176 16.53 -20.09 17.34
N ILE A 177 15.21 -19.90 17.45
CA ILE A 177 14.60 -18.66 17.92
C ILE A 177 13.78 -19.00 19.16
N ASP A 178 14.07 -18.32 20.27
CA ASP A 178 13.42 -18.54 21.58
C ASP A 178 13.37 -20.02 21.99
N GLY A 179 14.40 -20.79 21.61
CA GLY A 179 14.54 -22.22 21.90
C GLY A 179 13.86 -23.16 20.91
N ALA A 180 13.13 -22.65 19.91
CA ALA A 180 12.56 -23.46 18.83
C ALA A 180 13.52 -23.52 17.63
N VAL A 181 13.83 -24.72 17.13
CA VAL A 181 14.66 -24.90 15.93
C VAL A 181 13.88 -24.44 14.70
N VAL A 182 14.35 -23.36 14.06
CA VAL A 182 13.73 -22.78 12.86
C VAL A 182 14.41 -23.22 11.57
N ALA A 183 15.66 -23.66 11.66
CA ALA A 183 16.39 -24.22 10.53
C ALA A 183 17.42 -25.22 11.04
N LYS A 184 17.64 -26.29 10.26
CA LYS A 184 18.66 -27.29 10.52
C LYS A 184 19.22 -27.77 9.20
N GLU A 185 20.52 -27.62 9.04
CA GLU A 185 21.25 -28.21 7.92
C GLU A 185 22.08 -29.37 8.45
N LEU A 186 21.87 -30.56 7.86
CA LEU A 186 22.70 -31.73 8.12
C LEU A 186 23.73 -31.85 7.01
N ILE A 187 25.00 -31.69 7.36
CA ILE A 187 26.12 -31.81 6.43
C ILE A 187 26.82 -33.13 6.69
N SER A 188 26.70 -34.05 5.73
CA SER A 188 27.35 -35.36 5.74
C SER A 188 28.36 -35.46 4.61
N ASN A 189 29.63 -35.76 4.91
CA ASN A 189 30.67 -36.06 3.92
C ASN A 189 30.99 -34.94 2.91
N ILE A 190 31.00 -33.66 3.32
CA ILE A 190 31.29 -32.51 2.41
C ILE A 190 32.36 -31.59 3.01
N TYR A 191 33.24 -31.08 2.14
CA TYR A 191 34.32 -30.12 2.43
C TYR A 191 33.84 -28.66 2.62
N SER A 192 32.57 -28.37 2.34
CA SER A 192 31.96 -27.03 2.41
C SER A 192 30.44 -27.06 2.58
N ILE A 193 29.91 -25.99 3.17
CA ILE A 193 28.50 -25.62 3.23
C ILE A 193 28.32 -24.50 2.21
N ASN A 194 27.45 -24.74 1.22
CA ASN A 194 27.05 -23.70 0.28
C ASN A 194 26.04 -22.78 0.97
N ASP A 195 26.14 -21.47 0.71
CA ASP A 195 25.37 -20.41 1.38
C ASP A 195 23.90 -20.81 1.69
N VAL A 196 23.65 -21.23 2.93
CA VAL A 196 22.30 -21.54 3.42
C VAL A 196 21.68 -20.24 3.88
N VAL A 197 20.58 -19.84 3.27
CA VAL A 197 19.85 -18.61 3.59
C VAL A 197 18.59 -18.92 4.37
N ILE A 198 18.45 -18.34 5.55
CA ILE A 198 17.28 -18.46 6.42
C ILE A 198 16.71 -17.05 6.64
N SER A 199 15.50 -16.81 6.17
CA SER A 199 14.81 -15.52 6.31
C SER A 199 13.70 -15.61 7.34
N LEU A 200 13.75 -14.75 8.36
CA LEU A 200 12.83 -14.78 9.50
C LEU A 200 12.21 -13.38 9.71
N PRO A 201 10.90 -13.22 9.47
CA PRO A 201 10.17 -12.00 9.79
C PRO A 201 9.65 -12.00 11.24
N ASN A 202 9.27 -10.82 11.74
CA ASN A 202 8.70 -10.58 13.07
C ASN A 202 9.58 -11.03 14.24
N VAL A 203 10.88 -10.78 14.17
CA VAL A 203 11.86 -11.31 15.13
C VAL A 203 12.31 -10.33 16.21
N ARG A 204 11.74 -9.14 16.27
CA ARG A 204 12.15 -8.10 17.22
C ARG A 204 11.95 -8.57 18.66
N GLY A 205 13.00 -8.48 19.46
CA GLY A 205 13.04 -8.91 20.86
C GLY A 205 13.24 -10.40 21.06
N MET A 206 13.26 -11.21 20.00
CA MET A 206 13.51 -12.65 20.10
C MET A 206 14.99 -12.95 20.27
N ASN A 207 15.32 -14.00 21.02
CA ASN A 207 16.68 -14.50 21.15
C ASN A 207 16.98 -15.49 20.01
N ILE A 208 18.00 -15.19 19.22
CA ILE A 208 18.53 -16.10 18.21
C ILE A 208 19.76 -16.83 18.74
N LYS A 209 19.76 -18.15 18.55
CA LYS A 209 20.93 -19.00 18.78
C LYS A 209 21.29 -19.77 17.53
N VAL A 210 22.53 -19.65 17.08
CA VAL A 210 23.08 -20.53 16.04
C VAL A 210 24.00 -21.51 16.73
N LYS A 211 23.80 -22.81 16.52
CA LYS A 211 24.57 -23.86 17.18
C LYS A 211 25.15 -24.84 16.17
N GLY A 212 26.39 -25.25 16.44
CA GLY A 212 27.09 -26.28 15.69
C GLY A 212 27.17 -27.55 16.53
N ASN A 213 26.78 -28.68 15.95
CA ASN A 213 27.04 -30.00 16.52
C ASN A 213 27.93 -30.77 15.55
N SER A 214 29.13 -31.12 15.98
CA SER A 214 30.06 -31.93 15.21
C SER A 214 30.62 -33.04 16.10
N SER A 215 30.65 -34.25 15.56
CA SER A 215 31.19 -35.41 16.26
C SER A 215 32.70 -35.56 16.15
N ASN A 216 33.37 -34.98 15.12
CA ASN A 216 34.84 -35.08 14.87
C ASN A 216 35.32 -34.16 13.71
N THR A 217 34.64 -33.03 13.47
CA THR A 217 34.97 -32.09 12.37
C THR A 217 35.66 -30.86 12.95
N TYR A 218 36.71 -30.40 12.28
CA TYR A 218 37.34 -29.11 12.54
C TYR A 218 37.19 -28.22 11.31
N GLY A 219 37.05 -26.91 11.50
CA GLY A 219 36.92 -25.96 10.40
C GLY A 219 36.23 -24.68 10.84
N VAL A 220 35.94 -23.79 9.89
CA VAL A 220 35.35 -22.48 10.19
C VAL A 220 33.98 -22.36 9.54
N ILE A 221 32.97 -22.06 10.36
CA ILE A 221 31.67 -21.60 9.88
C ILE A 221 31.71 -20.08 9.83
N HIS A 222 31.27 -19.52 8.71
CA HIS A 222 31.00 -18.10 8.56
C HIS A 222 29.51 -17.88 8.63
N TYR A 223 29.10 -16.83 9.34
CA TYR A 223 27.72 -16.38 9.36
C TYR A 223 27.64 -14.92 8.95
N THR A 224 26.57 -14.58 8.25
CA THR A 224 26.18 -13.21 7.96
C THR A 224 24.74 -13.02 8.39
N LEU A 225 24.49 -12.06 9.28
CA LEU A 225 23.15 -11.60 9.64
C LEU A 225 22.90 -10.31 8.88
N ILE A 226 21.83 -10.26 8.11
CA ILE A 226 21.34 -9.05 7.46
C ILE A 226 20.07 -8.66 8.18
N LYS A 227 20.09 -7.54 8.88
CA LYS A 227 18.96 -7.06 9.69
C LYS A 227 18.17 -6.01 8.93
N TYR A 228 16.87 -6.02 9.15
CA TYR A 228 15.94 -5.07 8.57
C TYR A 228 14.92 -4.57 9.60
N ASP A 229 14.56 -3.29 9.53
CA ASP A 229 13.50 -2.69 10.31
C ASP A 229 12.24 -2.52 9.45
N LEU A 230 11.05 -2.57 10.05
CA LEU A 230 9.81 -2.24 9.36
C LEU A 230 9.81 -0.76 8.96
N LYS A 231 9.42 -0.49 7.72
CA LYS A 231 9.23 0.88 7.23
C LYS A 231 8.17 1.59 8.06
N ALA A 232 8.51 2.74 8.63
CA ALA A 232 7.60 3.61 9.37
C ALA A 232 6.58 4.27 8.44
#